data_AF-F6FVL6-F1
#
_entry.id   AF-F6FVL6-F1
#
_cell.length_a   1.000
_cell.length_b   1.000
_cell.length_c   1.000
_cell.angle_alpha   90.00
_cell.angle_beta   90.00
_cell.angle_gamma   90.00
#
_symmetry.space_group_name_H-M   'P 1'
#
loop_
_entity.id
_entity.type
_entity.pdbx_description
1 polymer ?
#
loop_
_entity_poly.entity_id
_entity_poly.type
_entity_poly.pdbx_seq_one_letter_code
_entity_poly.pdbx_strand_id
1 'polypeptide(L)'
;MTAWTLEDLTTLASAPTLTLRTARAERPVRTWVVRLGRELYVRPAPGTDAAWAGAVLDGGHVAAGGRPVALAEAAPEVHAVLDEAYVAKYGRCAGERVADVVTDAAATATFRVHPRRATVAEAVSAAAGTLARRARSGVRSTARAARAVRPGRAPSPCPAC
;
A
#
# COMPACT_ATOMS: atom_id res chain seq x y z
N MET A 1 12.36 16.92 4.85
CA MET A 1 11.19 16.25 4.24
C MET A 1 11.70 15.36 3.13
N THR A 2 11.50 14.04 3.20
CA THR A 2 11.87 13.14 2.10
C THR A 2 10.74 13.15 1.08
N ALA A 3 10.79 14.02 0.08
CA ALA A 3 9.81 14.00 -1.01
C ALA A 3 9.88 12.66 -1.76
N TRP A 4 8.76 12.19 -2.31
CA TRP A 4 8.77 11.01 -3.17
C TRP A 4 9.63 11.27 -4.40
N THR A 5 10.56 10.35 -4.68
CA THR A 5 11.24 10.34 -5.98
C THR A 5 10.29 9.82 -7.05
N LEU A 6 10.57 10.12 -8.32
CA LEU A 6 9.77 9.56 -9.42
C LEU A 6 9.86 8.03 -9.47
N GLU A 7 11.01 7.48 -9.09
CA GLU A 7 11.22 6.05 -8.95
C GLU A 7 10.34 5.47 -7.83
N ASP A 8 10.32 6.09 -6.64
CA ASP A 8 9.46 5.68 -5.53
C ASP A 8 7.98 5.68 -5.94
N LEU A 9 7.52 6.76 -6.60
CA LEU A 9 6.15 6.86 -7.09
C LEU A 9 5.84 5.75 -8.09
N THR A 10 6.76 5.43 -8.98
CA THR A 10 6.58 4.38 -9.99
C THR A 10 6.52 3.01 -9.33
N THR A 11 7.47 2.70 -8.45
CA THR A 11 7.49 1.43 -7.71
C THR A 11 6.24 1.24 -6.87
N LEU A 12 5.82 2.25 -6.11
CA LEU A 12 4.63 2.18 -5.27
C LEU A 12 3.35 2.11 -6.11
N ALA A 13 3.26 2.86 -7.20
CA ALA A 13 2.09 2.85 -8.08
C ALA A 13 1.97 1.56 -8.90
N SER A 14 3.08 0.89 -9.23
CA SER A 14 3.05 -0.41 -9.92
C SER A 14 2.68 -1.57 -9.00
N ALA A 15 2.71 -1.39 -7.68
CA ALA A 15 2.30 -2.41 -6.74
C ALA A 15 0.80 -2.74 -6.90
N PRO A 16 0.39 -4.02 -6.76
CA PRO A 16 -1.02 -4.40 -6.88
C PRO A 16 -1.81 -3.86 -5.69
N THR A 17 -1.20 -3.96 -4.51
CA THR A 17 -1.75 -3.47 -3.25
C THR A 17 -0.63 -2.81 -2.44
N LEU A 18 -1.00 -1.81 -1.65
CA LEU A 18 -0.16 -1.30 -0.59
C LEU A 18 -0.67 -1.83 0.74
N THR A 19 0.26 -2.31 1.55
CA THR A 19 -0.04 -2.70 2.93
C THR A 19 0.24 -1.51 3.83
N LEU A 20 -0.81 -1.01 4.47
CA LEU A 20 -0.71 -0.02 5.53
C LEU A 20 -0.63 -0.75 6.87
N ARG A 21 0.40 -0.43 7.64
CA ARG A 21 0.50 -0.85 9.04
C ARG A 21 0.20 0.36 9.90
N THR A 22 -0.72 0.25 10.85
CA THR A 22 -0.95 1.30 11.86
C THR A 22 -0.50 0.79 13.23
N ALA A 23 -0.28 1.70 14.18
CA ALA A 23 0.12 1.32 15.53
C ALA A 23 -1.01 0.65 16.33
N ARG A 24 -2.28 0.98 16.04
CA ARG A 24 -3.46 0.44 16.73
C ARG A 24 -4.06 -0.79 16.05
N ALA A 25 -3.76 -1.03 14.78
CA ALA A 25 -4.26 -2.21 14.09
C ALA A 25 -3.32 -3.41 14.32
N GLU A 26 -3.83 -4.43 15.00
CA GLU A 26 -3.21 -5.75 15.15
C GLU A 26 -2.82 -6.37 13.79
N ARG A 27 -3.59 -6.07 12.73
CA ARG A 27 -3.39 -6.63 11.39
C ARG A 27 -3.12 -5.54 10.36
N PRO A 28 -2.16 -5.75 9.44
CA PRO A 28 -1.95 -4.82 8.33
C PRO A 28 -3.18 -4.73 7.43
N VAL A 29 -3.52 -3.52 6.99
CA VAL A 29 -4.64 -3.24 6.09
C VAL A 29 -4.13 -3.25 4.65
N ARG A 30 -4.83 -3.94 3.75
CA ARG A 30 -4.53 -3.93 2.32
C ARG A 30 -5.35 -2.84 1.64
N THR A 31 -4.66 -2.03 0.85
CA THR A 31 -5.24 -0.93 0.09
C THR A 31 -4.88 -1.08 -1.38
N TRP A 32 -5.75 -0.57 -2.25
CA TRP A 32 -5.42 -0.40 -3.66
C TRP A 32 -4.86 1.00 -3.86
N VAL A 33 -3.88 1.11 -4.77
CA VAL A 33 -3.12 2.34 -4.98
C VAL A 33 -3.23 2.79 -6.42
N VAL A 34 -3.41 4.08 -6.63
CA VAL A 34 -3.29 4.73 -7.93
C VAL A 34 -2.40 5.96 -7.81
N ARG A 35 -1.85 6.40 -8.94
CA ARG A 35 -1.03 7.60 -9.03
C ARG A 35 -1.74 8.62 -9.89
N LEU A 36 -1.80 9.85 -9.41
CA LEU A 36 -2.25 11.01 -10.16
C LEU A 36 -1.14 12.06 -10.11
N GLY A 37 -0.52 12.33 -11.26
CA GLY A 37 0.63 13.25 -11.35
C GLY A 37 1.83 12.82 -10.51
N ARG A 38 2.13 13.57 -9.44
CA ARG A 38 3.22 13.30 -8.48
C ARG A 38 2.73 12.81 -7.12
N GLU A 39 1.49 12.36 -7.07
CA GLU A 39 0.79 12.04 -5.83
C GLU A 39 0.27 10.60 -5.89
N LEU A 40 0.23 9.95 -4.74
CA LEU A 40 -0.29 8.61 -4.57
C LEU A 40 -1.58 8.69 -3.78
N TYR A 41 -2.56 7.91 -4.21
CA TYR A 41 -3.86 7.81 -3.56
C TYR A 41 -4.14 6.35 -3.25
N VAL A 42 -4.76 6.12 -2.10
CA VAL A 42 -5.16 4.81 -1.64
C VAL A 42 -6.63 4.79 -1.29
N ARG A 43 -7.24 3.64 -1.57
CA ARG A 43 -8.61 3.27 -1.20
C ARG A 43 -8.60 1.89 -0.54
N PRO A 44 -9.63 1.56 0.24
CA PRO A 44 -9.72 0.23 0.81
C PRO A 44 -9.73 -0.78 -0.34
N ALA A 45 -9.01 -1.89 -0.17
CA ALA A 45 -9.20 -2.99 -1.09
C ALA A 45 -10.64 -3.54 -0.91
N PRO A 46 -11.26 -4.08 -1.97
CA PRO A 46 -12.57 -4.72 -1.86
C PRO A 46 -12.56 -5.78 -0.75
N GLY A 47 -13.63 -5.81 0.04
CA GLY A 47 -13.75 -6.67 1.23
C GLY A 47 -12.95 -6.20 2.46
N THR A 48 -12.41 -4.97 2.46
CA THR A 48 -11.83 -4.33 3.64
C THR A 48 -12.94 -3.65 4.46
N ASP A 49 -12.95 -3.89 5.76
CA ASP A 49 -13.94 -3.34 6.70
C ASP A 49 -13.90 -1.80 6.73
N ALA A 50 -15.07 -1.15 6.69
CA ALA A 50 -15.26 0.30 6.74
C ALA A 50 -14.61 0.97 7.97
N ALA A 51 -14.43 0.22 9.07
CA ALA A 51 -13.73 0.70 10.27
C ALA A 51 -12.25 1.09 10.03
N TRP A 52 -11.66 0.70 8.89
CA TRP A 52 -10.27 0.99 8.56
C TRP A 52 -9.97 2.49 8.43
N ALA A 53 -10.92 3.29 7.90
CA ALA A 53 -10.72 4.72 7.66
C ALA A 53 -10.51 5.46 8.99
N GLY A 54 -11.35 5.16 10.00
CA GLY A 54 -11.19 5.68 11.35
C GLY A 54 -9.88 5.23 12.01
N ALA A 55 -9.54 3.94 11.91
CA ALA A 55 -8.30 3.40 12.49
C ALA A 55 -7.02 3.97 11.86
N VAL A 56 -7.11 4.44 10.62
CA VAL A 56 -6.02 5.07 9.87
C VAL A 56 -5.90 6.57 10.20
N LEU A 57 -7.03 7.26 10.37
CA LEU A 57 -7.10 8.69 10.70
C LEU A 57 -6.75 9.00 12.15
N ASP A 58 -6.97 8.06 13.08
CA ASP A 58 -6.75 8.21 14.52
C ASP A 58 -5.27 8.27 14.98
N GLY A 59 -4.36 8.71 14.11
CA GLY A 59 -3.01 9.16 14.51
C GLY A 59 -1.98 8.06 14.69
N GLY A 60 -2.14 6.93 13.99
CA GLY A 60 -1.19 5.82 14.04
C GLY A 60 0.09 6.05 13.23
N HIS A 61 1.12 5.31 13.59
CA HIS A 61 2.31 5.13 12.76
C HIS A 61 1.96 4.40 11.46
N VAL A 62 1.73 5.13 10.37
CA VAL A 62 1.45 4.52 9.07
C VAL A 62 2.73 4.26 8.29
N ALA A 63 2.86 3.05 7.75
CA ALA A 63 3.92 2.73 6.80
C ALA A 63 3.36 2.06 5.53
N ALA A 64 3.85 2.49 4.36
CA ALA A 64 3.56 1.92 3.06
C ALA A 64 4.86 1.41 2.42
N GLY A 65 4.88 0.14 2.01
CA GLY A 65 6.11 -0.48 1.48
C GLY A 65 7.29 -0.46 2.47
N GLY A 66 7.00 -0.42 3.77
CA GLY A 66 8.02 -0.32 4.83
C GLY A 66 8.54 1.09 5.11
N ARG A 67 8.02 2.12 4.44
CA ARG A 67 8.40 3.53 4.66
C ARG A 67 7.33 4.29 5.44
N PRO A 68 7.69 5.18 6.38
CA PRO A 68 6.73 6.00 7.08
C PRO A 68 6.00 6.96 6.14
N VAL A 69 4.68 7.01 6.26
CA VAL A 69 3.82 7.89 5.49
C VAL A 69 2.81 8.59 6.40
N ALA A 70 2.31 9.72 5.92
CA ALA A 70 1.13 10.39 6.44
C ALA A 70 0.00 10.24 5.42
N LEU A 71 -1.23 10.22 5.91
CA LEU A 71 -2.43 10.12 5.10
C LEU A 71 -3.26 11.38 5.31
N ALA A 72 -3.75 11.96 4.22
CA ALA A 72 -4.64 13.10 4.22
C ALA A 72 -5.87 12.73 3.39
N GLU A 73 -7.05 13.19 3.79
CA GLU A 73 -8.25 13.02 2.97
C GLU A 73 -8.05 13.62 1.58
N ALA A 74 -8.47 12.89 0.56
CA ALA A 74 -8.45 13.41 -0.80
C ALA A 74 -9.60 14.40 -1.00
N ALA A 75 -9.34 15.47 -1.73
CA ALA A 75 -10.38 16.46 -2.03
C ALA A 75 -11.48 15.83 -2.91
N PRO A 76 -12.77 16.17 -2.71
CA PRO A 76 -13.87 15.56 -3.45
C PRO A 76 -13.73 15.64 -4.98
N GLU A 77 -13.12 16.71 -5.47
CA GLU A 77 -12.99 17.02 -6.90
C GLU A 77 -12.07 16.03 -7.63
N VAL A 78 -11.17 15.34 -6.91
CA VAL A 78 -10.28 14.36 -7.54
C VAL A 78 -10.90 12.96 -7.63
N HIS A 79 -12.03 12.69 -6.98
CA HIS A 79 -12.59 11.34 -6.89
C HIS A 79 -12.94 10.74 -8.26
N ALA A 80 -13.59 11.49 -9.14
CA ALA A 80 -13.95 11.00 -10.48
C ALA A 80 -12.72 10.61 -11.31
N VAL A 81 -11.67 11.44 -11.27
CA VAL A 81 -10.39 11.15 -11.96
C VAL A 81 -9.70 9.92 -11.35
N LEU A 82 -9.83 9.74 -10.04
CA LEU A 82 -9.30 8.55 -9.36
C LEU A 82 -10.09 7.29 -9.72
N ASP A 83 -11.42 7.39 -9.89
CA ASP A 83 -12.26 6.26 -10.33
C ASP A 83 -11.81 5.75 -11.70
N GLU A 84 -11.59 6.66 -12.65
CA GLU A 84 -11.03 6.32 -13.97
C GLU A 84 -9.65 5.67 -13.84
N ALA A 85 -8.78 6.19 -12.96
CA ALA A 85 -7.47 5.60 -12.71
C ALA A 85 -7.56 4.18 -12.09
N TYR A 86 -8.53 3.94 -11.20
CA TYR A 86 -8.79 2.62 -10.63
C TYR A 86 -9.33 1.66 -11.70
N VAL A 87 -10.27 2.09 -12.54
CA VAL A 87 -10.80 1.30 -13.66
C VAL A 87 -9.68 0.96 -14.65
N ALA A 88 -8.85 1.94 -15.02
CA ALA A 88 -7.73 1.73 -15.94
C ALA A 88 -6.71 0.72 -15.40
N LYS A 89 -6.39 0.81 -14.11
CA LYS A 89 -5.38 -0.06 -13.49
C LYS A 89 -5.90 -1.47 -13.19
N TYR A 90 -7.11 -1.60 -12.67
CA TYR A 90 -7.61 -2.85 -12.10
C TYR A 90 -8.75 -3.48 -12.92
N GLY A 91 -9.44 -2.72 -13.77
CA GLY A 91 -10.67 -3.15 -14.46
C GLY A 91 -10.50 -4.40 -15.30
N ARG A 92 -9.34 -4.57 -15.95
CA ARG A 92 -9.04 -5.75 -16.76
C ARG A 92 -8.90 -7.04 -15.92
N CYS A 93 -8.41 -6.93 -14.69
CA CYS A 93 -8.04 -8.09 -13.87
C CYS A 93 -9.03 -8.36 -12.74
N ALA A 94 -9.84 -7.36 -12.37
CA ALA A 94 -10.68 -7.39 -11.18
C ALA A 94 -11.95 -6.55 -11.40
N GLY A 95 -12.59 -6.63 -12.58
CA GLY A 95 -13.72 -5.78 -12.97
C GLY A 95 -14.84 -5.72 -11.93
N GLU A 96 -15.33 -6.86 -11.45
CA GLU A 96 -16.37 -6.92 -10.41
C GLU A 96 -15.94 -6.21 -9.11
N ARG A 97 -14.68 -6.41 -8.71
CA ARG A 97 -14.12 -5.80 -7.50
C ARG A 97 -13.86 -4.30 -7.66
N VAL A 98 -13.54 -3.84 -8.87
CA VAL A 98 -13.37 -2.41 -9.16
C VAL A 98 -14.68 -1.69 -8.98
N ALA A 99 -15.81 -2.30 -9.35
CA ALA A 99 -17.14 -1.70 -9.17
C ALA A 99 -17.40 -1.32 -7.70
N ASP A 100 -16.96 -2.15 -6.74
CA ASP A 100 -17.07 -1.85 -5.30
C ASP A 100 -16.19 -0.67 -4.85
N VAL A 101 -15.10 -0.42 -5.56
CA VAL A 101 -14.07 0.58 -5.21
C VAL A 101 -14.32 1.94 -5.86
N VAL A 102 -15.17 2.02 -6.88
CA VAL A 102 -15.55 3.27 -7.59
C VAL A 102 -16.95 3.77 -7.20
N THR A 103 -17.37 3.47 -5.97
CA THR A 103 -18.62 3.97 -5.39
C THR A 103 -18.38 5.26 -4.59
N ASP A 104 -19.42 6.07 -4.41
CA ASP A 104 -19.35 7.26 -3.54
C ASP A 104 -18.89 6.91 -2.11
N ALA A 105 -19.35 5.77 -1.59
CA ALA A 105 -18.94 5.28 -0.28
C ALA A 105 -17.43 4.92 -0.23
N ALA A 106 -16.88 4.36 -1.30
CA ALA A 106 -15.44 4.11 -1.40
C ALA A 106 -14.65 5.41 -1.61
N ALA A 107 -15.24 6.41 -2.27
CA ALA A 107 -14.64 7.71 -2.49
C ALA A 107 -14.41 8.47 -1.18
N THR A 108 -15.36 8.42 -0.22
CA THR A 108 -15.17 9.03 1.12
C THR A 108 -14.02 8.41 1.91
N ALA A 109 -13.64 7.17 1.59
CA ALA A 109 -12.50 6.47 2.17
C ALA A 109 -11.22 6.61 1.32
N THR A 110 -11.05 7.71 0.59
CA THR A 110 -9.86 7.97 -0.22
C THR A 110 -8.84 8.81 0.53
N PHE A 111 -7.61 8.32 0.61
CA PHE A 111 -6.52 9.06 1.23
C PHE A 111 -5.37 9.30 0.26
N ARG A 112 -4.83 10.50 0.30
CA ARG A 112 -3.56 10.86 -0.32
C ARG A 112 -2.40 10.42 0.57
N VAL A 113 -1.38 9.81 -0.03
CA VAL A 113 -0.20 9.29 0.65
C VAL A 113 0.98 10.25 0.53
N HIS A 114 1.38 10.81 1.67
CA HIS A 114 2.52 11.70 1.79
C HIS A 114 3.69 10.98 2.45
N PRO A 115 4.92 11.17 1.96
CA PRO A 115 6.08 10.67 2.69
C PRO A 115 6.26 11.52 3.95
N ARG A 116 6.56 10.89 5.08
CA ARG A 116 6.90 11.59 6.32
C ARG A 116 8.23 11.11 6.87
N ARG A 117 8.89 11.95 7.66
CA ARG A 117 10.11 11.55 8.36
C ARG A 117 9.74 10.55 9.45
N ALA A 118 10.54 9.49 9.56
CA ALA A 118 10.44 8.60 10.70
C ALA A 118 10.84 9.34 11.98
N THR A 119 10.12 9.14 13.09
CA THR A 119 10.64 9.55 14.40
C THR A 119 11.76 8.59 14.84
N VAL A 120 12.60 9.00 15.80
CA VAL A 120 13.69 8.14 16.30
C VAL A 120 13.11 6.85 16.92
N ALA A 121 11.98 6.94 17.63
CA ALA A 121 11.28 5.78 18.19
C ALA A 121 10.80 4.79 17.13
N GLU A 122 10.35 5.29 15.97
CA GLU A 122 9.95 4.48 14.82
C GLU A 122 11.14 3.78 14.17
N ALA A 123 12.26 4.48 14.02
CA ALA A 123 13.48 3.90 13.47
C ALA A 123 13.98 2.74 14.34
N VAL A 124 13.94 2.91 15.66
CA VAL A 124 14.29 1.85 16.63
C VAL A 124 13.31 0.68 16.55
N SER A 125 12.00 0.94 16.48
CA SER A 125 10.97 -0.11 16.33
C SER A 125 11.10 -0.89 15.01
N ALA A 126 11.43 -0.21 13.91
CA ALA A 126 11.67 -0.83 12.61
C ALA A 126 12.94 -1.69 12.61
N ALA A 127 14.01 -1.22 13.26
CA ALA A 127 15.25 -1.97 13.42
C ALA A 127 15.04 -3.22 14.29
N ALA A 128 14.35 -3.08 15.43
CA ALA A 128 13.99 -4.18 16.33
C ALA A 128 13.11 -5.23 15.63
N GLY A 129 12.09 -4.81 14.88
CA GLY A 129 11.25 -5.70 14.08
C GLY A 129 12.02 -6.46 13.00
N THR A 130 13.07 -5.86 12.44
CA THR A 130 13.96 -6.49 11.45
C THR A 130 14.87 -7.55 12.10
N LEU A 131 15.45 -7.24 13.26
CA LEU A 131 16.22 -8.21 14.05
C LEU A 131 15.36 -9.40 14.49
N ALA A 132 14.14 -9.15 14.97
CA ALA A 132 13.20 -10.21 15.36
C ALA A 132 12.74 -11.09 14.17
N ARG A 133 12.68 -10.55 12.95
CA ARG A 133 12.42 -11.35 11.74
C ARG A 133 13.63 -12.21 11.36
N ARG A 134 14.84 -11.65 11.44
CA ARG A 134 16.09 -12.39 11.17
C ARG A 134 16.33 -13.55 12.15
N ALA A 135 16.06 -13.32 13.43
CA ALA A 135 16.12 -14.37 14.44
C ALA A 135 15.15 -15.54 14.13
N ARG A 136 13.94 -15.22 13.67
CA ARG A 136 12.94 -16.22 13.28
C ARG A 136 13.25 -16.93 11.96
N SER A 137 13.90 -16.27 10.99
CA SER A 137 14.36 -16.92 9.75
C SER A 137 15.60 -17.80 9.96
N GLY A 138 16.45 -17.46 10.94
CA GLY A 138 17.61 -18.27 11.32
C GLY A 138 17.24 -19.65 11.89
N VAL A 139 16.02 -19.82 12.40
CA VAL A 139 15.54 -21.09 12.98
C VAL A 139 14.99 -22.07 11.93
N ARG A 140 14.90 -21.71 10.64
CA ARG A 140 14.41 -22.61 9.56
C ARG A 140 15.37 -22.73 8.37
N SER A 141 16.66 -22.94 8.62
CA SER A 141 17.65 -23.14 7.56
C SER A 141 18.36 -24.49 7.66
N THR A 142 17.62 -25.59 7.50
CA THR A 142 18.15 -26.87 6.99
C THR A 142 17.12 -27.57 6.10
N ALA A 143 16.73 -26.94 4.99
CA ALA A 143 16.13 -27.67 3.87
C ALA A 143 16.52 -26.97 2.56
N ARG A 144 17.65 -27.39 2.01
CA ARG A 144 18.12 -27.00 0.68
C ARG A 144 17.26 -27.71 -0.36
N ALA A 145 16.34 -27.00 -0.99
CA ALA A 145 15.71 -27.46 -2.23
C ALA A 145 16.14 -26.53 -3.36
N ALA A 146 16.94 -27.09 -4.27
CA ALA A 146 17.33 -26.44 -5.50
C ALA A 146 16.09 -26.02 -6.29
N ARG A 147 15.95 -24.73 -6.56
CA ARG A 147 14.89 -24.21 -7.44
C ARG A 147 15.54 -23.63 -8.69
N ALA A 148 15.23 -24.24 -9.83
CA ALA A 148 15.68 -23.83 -11.13
C ALA A 148 15.32 -22.36 -11.41
N VAL A 149 16.30 -21.59 -11.86
CA VAL A 149 16.13 -20.24 -12.39
C VAL A 149 15.37 -20.35 -13.71
N ARG A 150 14.12 -19.88 -13.74
CA ARG A 150 13.39 -19.67 -15.00
C ARG A 150 13.77 -18.29 -15.57
N PRO A 151 13.88 -18.15 -16.90
CA PRO A 151 14.22 -16.88 -17.51
C PRO A 151 13.15 -15.82 -17.25
N GLY A 152 13.62 -14.57 -17.08
CA GLY A 152 12.84 -13.42 -16.67
C GLY A 152 11.65 -13.14 -17.57
N ARG A 153 10.47 -13.15 -16.97
CA ARG A 153 9.25 -12.55 -17.52
C ARG A 153 9.30 -11.06 -17.21
N ALA A 154 9.08 -10.20 -18.21
CA ALA A 154 8.90 -8.76 -17.99
C ALA A 154 7.84 -8.53 -16.89
N PRO A 155 7.98 -7.50 -16.05
CA PRO A 155 7.03 -7.24 -14.97
C PRO A 155 5.65 -7.01 -15.56
N SER A 156 4.71 -7.90 -15.23
CA SER A 156 3.30 -7.72 -15.58
C SER A 156 2.83 -6.37 -15.01
N PRO A 157 2.17 -5.51 -15.79
CA PRO A 157 1.60 -4.27 -15.26
C PRO A 157 0.51 -4.51 -14.20
N CYS A 158 0.01 -5.76 -14.12
CA CYS A 158 -0.99 -6.20 -13.16
C CYS A 158 -0.47 -7.39 -12.32
N PRO A 159 0.16 -7.14 -11.16
CA PRO A 159 0.60 -8.18 -10.23
C PRO A 159 -0.54 -8.80 -9.38
N ALA A 160 -1.80 -8.62 -9.79
CA ALA A 160 -2.97 -9.36 -9.29
C ALA A 160 -3.32 -10.59 -10.15
N CYS A 161 -2.56 -10.85 -11.22
CA CYS A 161 -2.58 -12.07 -12.04
C CYS A 161 -1.33 -12.92 -11.82
#